data_AF-H2P4L0-F1
#
_entry.id   AF-H2P4L0-F1
#
_cell.length_a   1.000
_cell.length_b   1.000
_cell.length_c   1.000
_cell.angle_alpha   90.00
_cell.angle_beta   90.00
_cell.angle_gamma   90.00
#
_symmetry.space_group_name_H-M   'P 1'
#
loop_
_entity.id
_entity.type
_entity.pdbx_description
1 polymer ?
#
loop_
_entity_poly.entity_id
_entity_poly.type
_entity_poly.pdbx_seq_one_letter_code
_entity_poly.pdbx_strand_id
1 'polypeptide(L)'
;MSVLRPLDKLPGLNTATILLVGTEDALLQQLADSMLKEDCASELKVHLAKSLPLPSSVNRPRIDLIVFVVNLHSKYSLQNTEESLRHVDASFFLGKVCFLATGGGRLSGHHGAAPGARAADLRWPRARCLSSEPAVPAEKL
;
A
#
# COMPACT_ATOMS: atom_id res chain seq x y z
N MET A 1 5.78 14.44 21.34
CA MET A 1 4.94 13.37 20.73
C MET A 1 5.84 12.51 19.84
N SER A 2 5.71 11.18 19.89
CA SER A 2 6.59 10.27 19.14
C SER A 2 6.23 10.27 17.66
N VAL A 3 7.23 10.47 16.80
CA VAL A 3 7.11 10.38 15.35
C VAL A 3 7.69 9.04 14.90
N LEU A 4 6.97 8.35 14.03
CA LEU A 4 7.38 7.14 13.35
C LEU A 4 8.48 7.48 12.35
N ARG A 5 9.72 7.29 12.79
CA ARG A 5 10.91 7.49 11.94
C ARG A 5 11.31 6.19 11.25
N PRO A 6 11.89 6.26 10.04
CA PRO A 6 12.66 5.15 9.50
C PRO A 6 13.73 4.82 10.53
N LEU A 7 13.81 3.55 10.89
CA LEU A 7 14.79 3.11 11.87
C LEU A 7 16.14 2.95 11.18
N ASP A 8 17.23 3.46 11.77
CA ASP A 8 18.62 3.28 11.30
C ASP A 8 19.13 1.84 11.49
N LYS A 9 18.25 0.85 11.32
CA LYS A 9 18.61 -0.56 11.20
C LYS A 9 18.93 -0.85 9.75
N LEU A 10 19.95 -1.66 9.50
CA LEU A 10 20.20 -2.15 8.14
C LEU A 10 19.02 -3.01 7.66
N PRO A 11 18.68 -2.99 6.37
CA PRO A 11 17.74 -3.95 5.81
C PRO A 11 18.24 -5.38 6.08
N GLY A 12 17.35 -6.26 6.52
CA GLY A 12 17.62 -7.69 6.56
C GLY A 12 17.81 -8.24 5.15
N LEU A 13 18.67 -9.24 5.00
CA LEU A 13 18.90 -9.85 3.69
C LEU A 13 17.58 -10.46 3.19
N ASN A 14 17.12 -10.00 2.03
CA ASN A 14 15.94 -10.56 1.34
C ASN A 14 14.65 -10.57 2.21
N THR A 15 14.51 -9.62 3.13
CA THR A 15 13.31 -9.46 3.96
C THR A 15 12.67 -8.11 3.69
N ALA A 16 11.35 -8.06 3.58
CA ALA A 16 10.56 -6.83 3.48
C ALA A 16 9.52 -6.76 4.59
N THR A 17 9.41 -5.62 5.27
CA THR A 17 8.45 -5.42 6.36
C THR A 17 7.41 -4.35 6.00
N ILE A 18 6.14 -4.75 5.93
CA ILE A 18 5.02 -3.88 5.62
C ILE A 18 4.17 -3.64 6.88
N LEU A 19 3.81 -2.39 7.13
CA LEU A 19 2.88 -1.99 8.18
C LEU A 19 1.55 -1.59 7.56
N LEU A 20 0.49 -2.34 7.85
CA LEU A 20 -0.88 -1.99 7.50
C LEU A 20 -1.50 -1.20 8.66
N VAL A 21 -2.00 0.01 8.38
CA VAL A 21 -2.64 0.89 9.35
C VAL A 21 -4.09 1.10 8.96
N GLY A 22 -5.03 0.76 9.83
CA GLY A 22 -6.45 0.89 9.54
C GLY A 22 -7.32 0.50 10.73
N THR A 23 -8.59 0.89 10.69
CA THR A 23 -9.51 0.69 11.82
C THR A 23 -10.20 -0.68 11.83
N GLU A 24 -10.23 -1.35 10.68
CA GLU A 24 -10.97 -2.58 10.44
C GLU A 24 -10.05 -3.82 10.50
N ASP A 25 -9.90 -4.40 11.69
CA ASP A 25 -9.00 -5.55 11.95
C ASP A 25 -9.21 -6.72 10.97
N ALA A 26 -10.47 -7.06 10.66
CA ALA A 26 -10.78 -8.16 9.76
C ALA A 26 -10.30 -7.90 8.31
N LEU A 27 -10.44 -6.66 7.81
CA LEU A 27 -9.97 -6.29 6.47
C LEU A 27 -8.44 -6.26 6.42
N LEU A 28 -7.80 -5.74 7.46
CA LEU A 28 -6.35 -5.73 7.59
C LEU A 28 -5.78 -7.15 7.60
N GLN A 29 -6.37 -8.05 8.39
CA GLN A 29 -5.96 -9.45 8.45
C GLN A 29 -6.15 -10.15 7.11
N GLN A 30 -7.31 -9.99 6.48
CA GLN A 30 -7.59 -10.63 5.19
C GLN A 30 -6.64 -10.14 4.09
N LEU A 31 -6.26 -8.85 4.11
CA LEU A 31 -5.24 -8.31 3.22
C LEU A 31 -3.85 -8.90 3.52
N ALA A 32 -3.45 -8.96 4.79
CA ALA A 32 -2.19 -9.57 5.20
C ALA A 32 -2.10 -11.04 4.76
N ASP A 33 -3.14 -11.83 4.99
CA ASP A 33 -3.22 -13.23 4.59
C ASP A 33 -3.13 -13.37 3.07
N SER A 34 -3.77 -12.46 2.31
CA SER A 34 -3.69 -12.45 0.85
C SER A 34 -2.29 -12.13 0.34
N MET A 35 -1.57 -11.21 1.00
CA MET A 35 -0.19 -10.87 0.64
C MET A 35 0.80 -11.98 0.98
N LEU A 36 0.54 -12.75 2.05
CA LEU A 36 1.39 -13.86 2.49
C LEU A 36 1.06 -15.18 1.77
N LYS A 37 -0.05 -15.23 1.02
CA LYS A 37 -0.49 -16.44 0.31
C LYS A 37 0.36 -16.78 -0.92
N GLU A 38 0.91 -15.77 -1.60
CA GLU A 38 1.74 -15.98 -2.78
C GLU A 38 3.21 -16.10 -2.39
N ASP A 39 3.89 -17.10 -2.95
CA ASP A 39 5.33 -17.28 -2.76
C ASP A 39 6.09 -16.10 -3.37
N CYS A 40 6.79 -15.36 -2.51
CA CYS A 40 7.65 -14.26 -2.89
C CYS A 40 9.11 -14.68 -2.80
N ALA A 41 9.95 -14.13 -3.69
CA ALA A 41 11.40 -14.35 -3.61
C ALA A 41 11.99 -13.83 -2.29
N SER A 42 11.35 -12.86 -1.65
CA SER A 42 11.73 -12.25 -0.37
C SER A 42 10.81 -12.68 0.78
N GLU A 43 11.37 -12.80 1.98
CA GLU A 43 10.61 -13.02 3.21
C GLU A 43 9.76 -11.78 3.52
N LEU A 44 8.44 -11.92 3.40
CA LEU A 44 7.50 -10.84 3.68
C LEU A 44 7.00 -10.89 5.13
N LYS A 45 7.16 -9.79 5.86
CA LYS A 45 6.65 -9.60 7.22
C LYS A 45 5.57 -8.54 7.22
N VAL A 46 4.38 -8.87 7.72
CA VAL A 46 3.25 -7.94 7.79
C VAL A 46 2.92 -7.64 9.25
N HIS A 47 2.90 -6.36 9.61
CA HIS A 47 2.44 -5.87 10.91
C HIS A 47 1.15 -5.09 10.74
N LEU A 48 0.25 -5.22 11.72
CA LEU A 48 -1.03 -4.52 11.75
C LEU A 48 -1.02 -3.47 12.87
N ALA A 49 -1.61 -2.32 12.61
CA ALA A 49 -1.84 -1.29 13.61
C ALA A 49 -3.18 -0.59 13.39
N LYS A 50 -3.87 -0.24 14.48
CA LYS A 50 -5.13 0.51 14.41
C LYS A 50 -4.92 1.98 14.09
N SER A 51 -3.86 2.55 14.63
CA SER A 51 -3.52 3.97 14.54
C SER A 51 -2.03 4.19 14.83
N LEU A 52 -1.57 5.40 14.59
CA LEU A 52 -0.26 5.88 15.00
C LEU A 52 -0.40 7.01 16.04
N PRO A 53 0.59 7.19 16.94
CA PRO A 53 1.89 6.53 16.97
C PRO A 53 1.84 5.10 17.54
N LEU A 54 2.78 4.26 17.12
CA LEU A 54 2.96 2.95 17.75
C LEU A 54 3.46 3.12 19.20
N PRO A 55 3.05 2.24 20.13
CA PRO A 55 3.59 2.23 21.48
C PRO A 55 5.10 2.03 21.45
N SER A 56 5.82 2.70 22.35
CA SER A 56 7.28 2.62 22.43
C SER A 56 7.71 1.19 22.75
N SER A 57 8.27 0.48 21.77
CA SER A 57 8.86 -0.84 21.97
C SER A 57 10.36 -0.80 21.74
N VAL A 58 11.10 -1.43 22.66
CA VAL A 58 12.57 -1.55 22.59
C VAL A 58 13.05 -2.33 21.37
N ASN A 59 12.19 -3.15 20.76
CA ASN A 59 12.51 -4.00 19.62
C ASN A 59 11.61 -3.73 18.41
N ARG A 60 11.47 -2.46 18.03
CA ARG A 60 10.71 -2.08 16.83
C ARG A 60 11.42 -2.59 15.56
N PRO A 61 10.74 -3.32 14.66
CA PRO A 61 11.33 -3.72 13.39
C PRO A 61 11.52 -2.51 12.47
N ARG A 62 12.43 -2.65 11.48
CA ARG A 62 12.53 -1.68 10.39
C ARG A 62 11.29 -1.81 9.51
N ILE A 63 10.69 -0.69 9.12
CA ILE A 63 9.51 -0.67 8.25
C ILE A 63 9.93 -0.20 6.86
N ASP A 64 9.60 -1.00 5.84
CA ASP A 64 9.90 -0.72 4.44
C ASP A 64 8.76 0.04 3.75
N LEU A 65 7.51 -0.29 4.08
CA LEU A 65 6.31 0.30 3.52
C LEU A 65 5.23 0.46 4.59
N ILE A 66 4.54 1.59 4.57
CA ILE A 66 3.33 1.84 5.37
C ILE A 66 2.15 1.90 4.39
N VAL A 67 1.09 1.13 4.65
CA VAL A 67 -0.15 1.18 3.89
C VAL A 67 -1.27 1.65 4.79
N PHE A 68 -1.85 2.81 4.50
CA PHE A 68 -3.06 3.29 5.16
C PHE A 68 -4.29 2.72 4.46
N VAL A 69 -5.02 1.86 5.15
CA VAL A 69 -6.28 1.29 4.68
C VAL A 69 -7.41 2.18 5.17
N VAL A 70 -8.03 2.91 4.24
CA VAL A 70 -9.04 3.92 4.51
C VAL A 70 -10.40 3.42 4.07
N ASN A 71 -11.35 3.32 5.00
CA ASN A 71 -12.72 2.97 4.69
C ASN A 71 -13.55 4.23 4.44
N LEU A 72 -13.94 4.46 3.19
CA LEU A 72 -14.67 5.67 2.78
C LEU A 72 -16.11 5.71 3.30
N HIS A 73 -16.65 4.59 3.80
CA HIS A 73 -17.95 4.58 4.47
C HIS A 73 -17.87 4.97 5.96
N SER A 74 -16.67 5.04 6.52
CA SER A 74 -16.43 5.32 7.93
C SER A 74 -15.71 6.66 8.10
N LYS A 75 -16.44 7.68 8.58
CA LYS A 75 -15.84 8.97 8.94
C LYS A 75 -14.72 8.80 9.97
N TYR A 76 -14.88 7.85 10.88
CA TYR A 76 -13.87 7.53 11.88
C TYR A 76 -12.58 6.99 11.24
N SER A 77 -12.68 6.13 10.22
CA SER A 77 -11.50 5.60 9.50
C SER A 77 -10.69 6.72 8.84
N LEU A 78 -11.38 7.70 8.23
CA LEU A 78 -10.75 8.87 7.65
C LEU A 78 -10.06 9.74 8.72
N GLN A 79 -10.76 10.09 9.80
CA GLN A 79 -10.19 10.90 10.90
C GLN A 79 -8.99 10.21 11.56
N ASN A 80 -9.08 8.89 11.79
CA ASN A 80 -8.00 8.10 12.33
C ASN A 80 -6.77 8.11 11.41
N THR A 81 -6.98 8.08 10.09
CA THR A 81 -5.91 8.20 9.10
C THR A 81 -5.26 9.57 9.15
N GLU A 82 -6.06 10.64 9.17
CA GLU A 82 -5.57 12.03 9.28
C GLU A 82 -4.71 12.25 10.53
N GLU A 83 -5.18 11.78 11.70
CA GLU A 83 -4.42 11.88 12.95
C GLU A 83 -3.15 11.01 12.89
N SER A 84 -3.24 9.78 12.38
CA SER A 84 -2.09 8.87 12.28
C SER A 84 -0.99 9.43 11.37
N LEU A 85 -1.34 10.13 10.29
CA LEU A 85 -0.38 10.73 9.36
C LEU A 85 0.50 11.81 10.03
N ARG A 86 -0.01 12.51 11.04
CA ARG A 86 0.75 13.52 11.80
C ARG A 86 1.92 12.91 12.57
N HIS A 87 1.88 11.59 12.79
CA HIS A 87 2.91 10.84 13.46
C HIS A 87 3.87 10.13 12.50
N VAL A 88 3.80 10.37 11.19
CA VAL A 88 4.72 9.78 10.21
C VAL A 88 5.80 10.77 9.81
N ASP A 89 7.07 10.35 9.85
CA ASP A 89 8.18 11.18 9.38
C ASP A 89 8.09 11.44 7.88
N ALA A 90 8.41 12.67 7.46
CA ALA A 90 8.35 13.12 6.06
C ALA A 90 9.08 12.19 5.08
N SER A 91 10.19 11.58 5.53
CA SER A 91 11.00 10.66 4.72
C SER A 91 10.25 9.39 4.27
N PHE A 92 9.20 8.96 4.99
CA PHE A 92 8.37 7.84 4.55
C PHE A 92 7.52 8.21 3.33
N PHE A 93 7.07 9.46 3.20
CA PHE A 93 6.24 9.89 2.06
C PHE A 93 7.00 9.90 0.73
N LEU A 94 8.33 9.75 0.76
CA LEU A 94 9.18 9.58 -0.42
C LEU A 94 9.11 8.13 -0.94
N GLY A 95 7.90 7.66 -1.26
CA GLY A 95 7.64 6.36 -1.89
C GLY A 95 7.46 5.17 -0.94
N LYS A 96 7.46 5.37 0.38
CA LYS A 96 7.25 4.32 1.40
C LYS A 96 5.91 4.42 2.12
N VAL A 97 5.01 5.28 1.64
CA VAL A 97 3.62 5.36 2.09
C VAL A 97 2.71 5.09 0.91
N CYS A 98 1.73 4.22 1.12
CA CYS A 98 0.68 3.89 0.16
C CYS A 98 -0.70 4.10 0.82
N PHE A 99 -1.69 4.51 0.05
CA PHE A 99 -3.08 4.62 0.50
C PHE A 99 -3.94 3.61 -0.25
N LEU A 100 -4.68 2.80 0.50
CA LEU A 100 -5.67 1.86 -0.01
C LEU A 100 -7.06 2.31 0.44
N ALA A 101 -7.81 2.96 -0.45
CA ALA A 101 -9.18 3.33 -0.18
C ALA A 101 -10.15 2.19 -0.51
N THR A 102 -11.06 1.90 0.42
CA THR A 102 -12.11 0.87 0.27
C THR A 102 -13.50 1.51 0.29
N GLY A 103 -14.49 0.86 -0.32
CA GLY A 103 -15.88 1.35 -0.35
C GLY A 103 -16.21 2.35 -1.48
N GLY A 104 -15.21 2.82 -2.24
CA GLY A 104 -15.41 3.80 -3.32
C GLY A 104 -16.10 3.28 -4.59
N GLY A 105 -16.30 1.96 -4.71
CA GLY A 105 -16.92 1.32 -5.89
C GLY A 105 -18.46 1.26 -5.87
N ARG A 106 -19.12 1.67 -4.78
CA ARG A 106 -20.59 1.70 -4.70
C ARG A 106 -21.15 3.00 -5.29
N LEU A 107 -20.83 3.28 -6.55
CA LEU A 107 -21.66 4.21 -7.32
C LEU A 107 -22.95 3.45 -7.64
N SER A 108 -24.06 3.81 -6.97
CA SER A 108 -25.38 3.31 -7.34
C SER A 108 -25.63 3.73 -8.79
N GLY A 109 -25.37 2.82 -9.72
CA GLY A 109 -25.84 2.94 -11.08
C GLY A 109 -27.35 2.84 -11.04
N HIS A 110 -28.04 3.96 -10.81
CA HIS A 110 -29.40 4.14 -11.31
C HIS A 110 -29.35 4.18 -12.84
N HIS A 111 -28.97 3.06 -13.46
CA HIS A 111 -29.21 2.82 -14.87
C HIS A 111 -30.68 2.40 -14.98
N GLY A 112 -31.55 3.41 -15.12
CA GLY A 112 -32.67 3.24 -16.04
C GLY A 112 -32.09 2.81 -17.38
N ALA A 113 -32.54 1.67 -17.89
CA ALA A 113 -32.07 1.12 -19.15
C ALA A 113 -32.34 2.12 -20.28
N ALA A 114 -31.27 2.71 -20.81
CA ALA A 114 -31.27 3.37 -22.11
C ALA A 114 -30.17 2.70 -22.95
N PRO A 115 -30.50 2.09 -24.11
CA PRO A 115 -29.52 1.44 -24.96
C PRO A 115 -28.75 2.52 -25.73
N GLY A 116 -27.47 2.70 -25.41
CA GLY A 116 -26.61 3.65 -26.10
C GLY A 116 -25.17 3.50 -25.66
N ALA A 117 -24.31 3.12 -26.61
CA ALA A 117 -22.92 2.75 -26.41
C ALA A 117 -22.07 3.82 -25.70
N ARG A 118 -21.29 3.37 -24.71
CA ARG A 118 -19.83 3.61 -24.53
C ARG A 118 -19.44 3.22 -23.11
N ALA A 119 -18.91 2.00 -22.96
CA ALA A 119 -18.22 1.58 -21.75
C ALA A 119 -16.93 2.41 -21.62
N ALA A 120 -16.92 3.36 -20.69
CA ALA A 120 -15.68 4.01 -20.28
C ALA A 120 -14.87 2.99 -19.47
N ASP A 121 -13.88 2.42 -20.15
CA ASP A 121 -12.86 1.52 -19.63
C ASP A 121 -12.03 2.29 -18.59
N LEU A 122 -12.35 2.14 -17.30
CA LEU A 122 -11.50 2.59 -16.20
C LEU A 122 -10.36 1.59 -16.00
N ARG A 123 -9.55 1.40 -17.05
CA ARG A 123 -8.24 0.77 -16.98
C ARG A 123 -7.25 1.76 -16.37
N TRP A 124 -6.87 1.51 -15.12
CA TRP A 124 -5.67 2.09 -14.53
C TRP A 124 -4.48 1.88 -15.48
N PRO A 125 -3.64 2.89 -15.77
CA PRO A 125 -2.53 2.72 -16.70
C PRO A 125 -1.56 1.69 -16.13
N ARG A 126 -1.49 0.51 -16.76
CA ARG A 126 -0.37 -0.41 -16.55
C ARG A 126 0.91 0.36 -16.85
N ALA A 127 1.84 0.33 -15.91
CA ALA A 127 3.20 0.79 -16.10
C ALA A 127 3.74 0.22 -17.42
N ARG A 128 4.16 1.09 -18.34
CA ARG A 128 4.96 0.69 -19.49
C ARG A 128 6.29 0.18 -18.93
N CYS A 129 6.47 -1.13 -18.88
CA CYS A 129 7.82 -1.69 -18.86
C CYS A 129 8.51 -1.21 -20.14
N LEU A 130 9.51 -0.36 -19.98
CA LEU A 130 10.47 -0.10 -21.05
C LEU A 130 11.28 -1.37 -21.23
N SER A 131 10.92 -2.15 -22.25
CA SER A 131 11.76 -3.22 -22.75
C SER A 131 13.05 -2.59 -23.27
N SER A 132 14.17 -2.87 -22.62
CA SER A 132 15.50 -2.62 -23.19
C SER A 132 15.69 -3.61 -24.35
N GLU A 133 15.69 -3.12 -25.58
CA GLU A 133 16.13 -3.89 -26.75
C GLU A 133 17.64 -3.66 -26.94
N PRO A 134 18.51 -4.68 -26.86
CA PRO A 134 19.88 -4.57 -27.33
C PRO A 134 19.96 -5.13 -28.75
N ALA A 135 20.30 -4.29 -29.73
CA ALA A 135 20.50 -4.71 -31.11
C ALA A 135 21.89 -4.33 -31.62
N VAL A 136 22.90 -5.16 -31.29
CA VAL A 136 24.17 -5.34 -32.03
C VAL A 136 24.62 -6.78 -31.67
N PRO A 137 25.17 -7.65 -32.55
CA PRO A 137 26.03 -7.35 -33.70
C PRO A 137 25.82 -8.20 -34.98
N ALA A 138 26.41 -7.77 -36.10
CA ALA A 138 27.09 -8.67 -37.03
C ALA A 138 27.97 -7.88 -38.03
N GLU A 139 29.28 -8.00 -37.86
CA GLU A 139 30.26 -7.84 -38.93
C GLU A 139 30.02 -8.90 -40.03
N LYS A 140 30.22 -8.53 -41.31
CA LYS A 140 31.13 -9.25 -42.24
C LYS A 140 31.17 -8.65 -43.65
N LEU A 141 32.43 -8.41 -44.05
CA LEU A 141 33.05 -8.34 -45.39
C LEU A 141 32.73 -7.13 -46.27
#